data_AF-A0A8S2A3D3-F1
#
_entry.id   AF-A0A8S2A3D3-F1
#
_cell.length_a   1.000
_cell.length_b   1.000
_cell.length_c   1.000
_cell.angle_alpha   90.00
_cell.angle_beta   90.00
_cell.angle_gamma   90.00
#
_symmetry.space_group_name_H-M   'P 1'
#
loop_
_entity.id
_entity.type
_entity.pdbx_description
1 polymer ?
#
loop_
_entity_poly.entity_id
_entity_poly.type
_entity_poly.pdbx_seq_one_letter_code
_entity_poly.pdbx_strand_id
1 'polypeptide(L)'
;MFADLSSNASPKNPQTSLRNFFILQSILDQAQVTVAASKDKSFQPVNIHSLWTEPEKLSKKSSLASSRTTTKSSKTLTEAEKLEWVKGNGTEEIKELRNTLKRETRSWFLKFLEDALDTGLHASVPEKKGKTKGARVAEPDNHIAETLSQLKQANEWLEKVKNDKLSSDNSLLENIERLKKKIYSCLLLYVDSAASAIGV
;
A
#
# COMPACT_ATOMS: atom_id res chain seq x y z
N MET A 1 1.16 -6.98 -3.47
CA MET A 1 0.56 -5.71 -2.97
C MET A 1 1.50 -4.53 -3.12
N PHE A 2 2.63 -4.43 -2.40
CA PHE A 2 3.54 -3.28 -2.57
C PHE A 2 4.15 -3.19 -3.97
N ALA A 3 4.63 -4.31 -4.52
CA ALA A 3 5.20 -4.34 -5.87
C ALA A 3 4.18 -3.92 -6.95
N ASP A 4 2.94 -4.38 -6.83
CA ASP A 4 1.87 -4.00 -7.75
C ASP A 4 1.51 -2.51 -7.61
N LEU A 5 1.51 -2.00 -6.38
CA LEU A 5 1.28 -0.59 -6.09
C LEU A 5 2.38 0.29 -6.72
N SER A 6 3.65 -0.04 -6.47
CA SER A 6 4.76 0.78 -6.94
C SER A 6 4.95 0.71 -8.45
N SER A 7 4.68 -0.43 -9.07
CA SER A 7 4.78 -0.62 -10.52
C SER A 7 3.67 0.10 -11.31
N ASN A 8 2.44 0.10 -10.78
CA ASN A 8 1.30 0.70 -11.47
C ASN A 8 1.06 2.18 -11.09
N ALA A 9 1.84 2.72 -10.16
CA ALA A 9 1.63 4.08 -9.69
C ALA A 9 1.95 5.11 -10.77
N SER A 10 1.00 6.02 -11.01
CA SER A 10 1.18 7.15 -11.91
C SER A 10 1.04 8.46 -11.14
N PRO A 11 2.09 9.30 -11.09
CA PRO A 11 2.00 10.61 -10.45
C PRO A 11 0.96 11.53 -11.10
N LYS A 12 0.65 11.33 -12.38
CA LYS A 12 -0.35 12.10 -13.14
C LYS A 12 -1.79 11.79 -12.76
N ASN A 13 -2.05 10.59 -12.23
CA ASN A 13 -3.36 10.21 -11.68
C ASN A 13 -3.15 9.54 -10.31
N PRO A 14 -2.88 10.35 -9.27
CA PRO A 14 -2.35 9.82 -8.03
C PRO A 14 -3.41 9.19 -7.12
N GLN A 15 -4.70 9.39 -7.41
CA GLN A 15 -5.83 9.03 -6.54
C GLN A 15 -5.82 7.54 -6.15
N THR A 16 -5.69 6.67 -7.16
CA THR A 16 -5.68 5.22 -6.95
C THR A 16 -4.44 4.77 -6.16
N SER A 17 -3.28 5.35 -6.45
CA SER A 17 -2.03 5.05 -5.75
C SER A 17 -2.07 5.49 -4.29
N LEU A 18 -2.62 6.68 -4.00
CA LEU A 18 -2.82 7.20 -2.65
C LEU A 18 -3.74 6.28 -1.84
N ARG A 19 -4.90 5.90 -2.39
CA ARG A 19 -5.82 4.96 -1.75
C ARG A 19 -5.15 3.63 -1.42
N ASN A 20 -4.48 3.03 -2.40
CA ASN A 20 -3.83 1.73 -2.24
C ASN A 20 -2.68 1.77 -1.23
N PHE A 21 -1.91 2.86 -1.21
CA PHE A 21 -0.87 3.09 -0.21
C PHE A 21 -1.46 3.09 1.21
N PHE A 22 -2.55 3.84 1.44
CA PHE A 22 -3.13 3.91 2.78
C PHE A 22 -3.78 2.60 3.23
N ILE A 23 -4.33 1.82 2.31
CA ILE A 23 -4.77 0.44 2.57
C ILE A 23 -3.58 -0.41 3.03
N LEU A 24 -2.48 -0.43 2.26
CA LEU A 24 -1.27 -1.16 2.62
C LEU A 24 -0.73 -0.73 3.99
N GLN A 25 -0.70 0.58 4.27
CA GLN A 25 -0.25 1.12 5.55
C GLN A 25 -1.12 0.64 6.71
N SER A 26 -2.45 0.64 6.56
CA SER A 26 -3.37 0.14 7.58
C SER A 26 -3.13 -1.34 7.92
N ILE A 27 -2.83 -2.16 6.91
CA ILE A 27 -2.52 -3.59 7.09
C ILE A 27 -1.20 -3.75 7.84
N LEU A 28 -0.18 -2.97 7.47
CA LEU A 28 1.14 -2.99 8.09
C LEU A 28 1.13 -2.52 9.56
N ASP A 29 0.18 -1.67 9.92
CA ASP A 29 -0.01 -1.18 11.29
C ASP A 29 -0.89 -2.11 12.12
N GLN A 30 -1.95 -2.69 11.55
CA GLN A 30 -2.83 -3.67 12.24
C GLN A 30 -2.07 -4.94 12.65
N ALA A 31 -1.16 -5.42 11.80
CA ALA A 31 -0.37 -6.62 12.08
C ALA A 31 0.64 -6.46 13.25
N GLN A 32 0.83 -5.25 13.79
CA GLN A 32 1.61 -5.00 15.00
C GLN A 32 0.86 -5.42 16.27
N VAL A 33 -0.47 -5.22 16.30
CA VAL A 33 -1.32 -5.47 17.48
C VAL A 33 -1.49 -6.97 17.73
N THR A 34 -1.60 -7.78 16.67
CA THR A 34 -1.79 -9.23 16.78
C THR A 34 -0.53 -9.99 17.22
N VAL A 35 0.67 -9.50 16.86
CA VAL A 35 1.95 -10.13 17.29
C VAL A 35 2.32 -9.73 18.73
N ALA A 36 1.94 -8.53 19.18
CA ALA A 36 2.14 -8.10 20.57
C ALA A 36 1.17 -8.77 21.56
N ALA A 37 -0.03 -9.17 21.10
CA ALA A 37 -1.06 -9.79 21.94
C ALA A 37 -0.98 -11.33 22.03
N SER A 38 -0.24 -12.00 21.13
CA SER A 38 -0.13 -13.46 21.12
C SER A 38 1.01 -13.95 22.03
N LYS A 39 0.83 -13.86 23.35
CA LYS A 39 1.64 -14.63 24.31
C LYS A 39 0.92 -15.84 24.90
N ASP A 40 -0.34 -16.08 24.52
CA ASP A 40 -1.02 -17.32 24.86
C ASP A 40 -2.11 -17.65 23.83
N LYS A 41 -2.21 -18.93 23.49
CA LYS A 41 -3.25 -19.62 22.69
C LYS A 41 -3.19 -19.53 21.15
N SER A 42 -2.74 -20.66 20.60
CA SER A 42 -3.21 -21.38 19.41
C SER A 42 -3.51 -20.59 18.14
N PHE A 43 -2.59 -20.70 17.18
CA PHE A 43 -2.80 -20.24 15.80
C PHE A 43 -3.90 -21.04 15.12
N GLN A 44 -4.97 -20.37 14.70
CA GLN A 44 -5.84 -20.82 13.62
C GLN A 44 -5.65 -19.84 12.45
N PRO A 45 -5.14 -20.28 11.29
CA PRO A 45 -4.97 -19.41 10.14
C PRO A 45 -6.34 -19.10 9.53
N VAL A 46 -6.70 -17.82 9.51
CA VAL A 46 -7.88 -17.36 8.76
C VAL A 46 -7.58 -17.52 7.27
N ASN A 47 -8.37 -18.37 6.64
CA ASN A 47 -8.32 -18.70 5.22
C ASN A 47 -8.84 -17.52 4.38
N ILE A 48 -7.95 -16.83 3.66
CA ILE A 48 -8.28 -15.67 2.80
C ILE A 48 -8.94 -16.11 1.47
N HIS A 49 -9.11 -17.41 1.20
CA HIS A 49 -9.64 -17.88 -0.08
C HIS A 49 -11.16 -17.78 -0.28
N SER A 50 -11.96 -17.36 0.71
CA SER A 50 -13.44 -17.45 0.59
C SER A 50 -14.12 -16.30 -0.17
N LEU A 51 -13.38 -15.38 -0.80
CA LEU A 51 -13.98 -14.24 -1.52
C LEU A 51 -14.00 -14.37 -3.04
N TRP A 52 -13.55 -15.49 -3.61
CA TRP A 52 -13.58 -15.69 -5.06
C TRP A 52 -14.31 -16.98 -5.44
N THR A 53 -15.58 -16.81 -5.78
CA THR A 53 -16.40 -17.82 -6.46
C THR A 53 -16.01 -17.81 -7.93
N GLU A 54 -15.25 -18.81 -8.37
CA GLU A 54 -15.06 -19.14 -9.79
C GLU A 54 -16.13 -20.14 -10.24
N PRO A 55 -16.80 -19.96 -11.40
CA PRO A 55 -17.67 -20.98 -11.96
C PRO A 55 -16.88 -22.05 -12.72
N GLU A 56 -17.17 -23.30 -12.39
CA GLU A 56 -16.65 -24.53 -12.98
C GLU A 56 -16.85 -24.66 -14.50
N LYS A 57 -15.92 -25.32 -15.22
CA LYS A 57 -16.18 -26.62 -15.88
C LYS A 57 -15.01 -27.19 -16.70
N LEU A 58 -15.07 -28.52 -16.83
CA LEU A 58 -14.56 -29.42 -17.89
C LEU A 58 -13.18 -30.07 -17.68
N SER A 59 -12.93 -31.36 -17.93
CA SER A 59 -13.54 -32.64 -17.54
C SER A 59 -12.63 -33.77 -18.04
N LYS A 60 -12.53 -34.89 -17.30
CA LYS A 60 -12.15 -36.27 -17.75
C LYS A 60 -10.68 -36.47 -18.20
N LYS A 61 -10.00 -37.61 -18.09
CA LYS A 61 -10.10 -38.91 -17.39
C LYS A 61 -8.84 -39.69 -17.83
N SER A 62 -8.19 -40.47 -16.95
CA SER A 62 -7.88 -41.91 -17.19
C SER A 62 -6.80 -42.43 -16.23
N SER A 63 -7.16 -43.53 -15.59
CA SER A 63 -6.38 -44.51 -14.85
C SER A 63 -5.48 -45.37 -15.75
N LEU A 64 -4.29 -45.80 -15.29
CA LEU A 64 -3.98 -47.19 -14.88
C LEU A 64 -2.48 -47.43 -14.59
N ALA A 65 -2.28 -48.14 -13.47
CA ALA A 65 -1.20 -49.04 -13.02
C ALA A 65 0.15 -49.16 -13.76
N SER A 66 1.23 -49.20 -12.96
CA SER A 66 2.30 -50.20 -13.16
C SER A 66 2.99 -50.55 -11.84
N SER A 67 3.42 -51.81 -11.77
CA SER A 67 3.69 -52.61 -10.57
C SER A 67 5.10 -52.44 -10.00
N ARG A 68 5.18 -52.43 -8.65
CA ARG A 68 6.10 -53.16 -7.76
C ARG A 68 7.53 -53.45 -8.27
N THR A 69 8.55 -52.89 -7.59
CA THR A 69 9.64 -53.67 -6.94
C THR A 69 10.42 -52.81 -5.93
N THR A 70 10.75 -53.45 -4.82
CA THR A 70 11.59 -53.04 -3.69
C THR A 70 12.99 -52.58 -4.08
N THR A 71 13.55 -51.58 -3.40
CA THR A 71 14.75 -51.73 -2.53
C THR A 71 15.09 -50.42 -1.83
N LYS A 72 15.51 -50.58 -0.57
CA LYS A 72 15.79 -49.56 0.44
C LYS A 72 17.00 -48.70 0.06
N SER A 73 16.87 -47.39 0.24
CA SER A 73 17.96 -46.56 0.77
C SER A 73 17.33 -45.33 1.42
N SER A 74 16.78 -45.54 2.61
CA SER A 74 16.46 -44.45 3.51
C SER A 74 17.80 -43.88 3.97
N LYS A 75 18.26 -42.79 3.35
CA LYS A 75 19.27 -41.95 3.98
C LYS A 75 18.63 -41.40 5.24
N THR A 76 18.96 -42.01 6.37
CA THR A 76 18.62 -41.51 7.70
C THR A 76 19.23 -40.13 7.84
N LEU A 77 18.44 -39.09 7.62
CA LEU A 77 18.80 -37.73 8.02
C LEU A 77 19.07 -37.76 9.52
N THR A 78 20.24 -37.28 9.89
CA THR A 78 20.67 -37.20 11.28
C THR A 78 19.70 -36.29 12.04
N GLU A 79 19.37 -36.62 13.29
CA GLU A 79 18.45 -35.81 14.12
C GLU A 79 18.87 -34.33 14.19
N ALA A 80 20.18 -34.05 14.07
CA ALA A 80 20.77 -32.72 13.95
C ALA A 80 20.36 -31.95 12.67
N GLU A 81 20.28 -32.61 11.52
CA GLU A 81 19.88 -32.00 10.24
C GLU A 81 18.37 -31.72 10.20
N LYS A 82 17.56 -32.53 10.90
CA LYS A 82 16.12 -32.32 11.05
C LYS A 82 15.80 -31.17 12.02
N LEU A 83 16.66 -30.91 13.01
CA LEU A 83 16.54 -29.82 13.98
C LEU A 83 16.92 -28.46 13.41
N GLU A 84 17.77 -28.41 12.38
CA GLU A 84 18.23 -27.17 11.77
C GLU A 84 17.11 -26.42 11.03
N TRP A 85 16.18 -27.12 10.36
CA TRP A 85 14.98 -26.53 9.75
C TRP A 85 13.97 -25.97 10.76
N VAL A 86 14.09 -26.36 12.03
CA VAL A 86 13.20 -25.92 13.13
C VAL A 86 13.81 -24.74 13.91
N LYS A 87 15.10 -24.44 13.68
CA LYS A 87 15.86 -23.44 14.44
C LYS A 87 15.94 -22.07 13.76
N GLY A 88 15.10 -21.80 12.76
CA GLY A 88 14.89 -20.42 12.30
C GLY A 88 14.02 -19.70 13.32
N ASN A 89 14.50 -18.59 13.90
CA ASN A 89 13.67 -17.71 14.71
C ASN A 89 12.76 -16.89 13.78
N GLY A 90 11.84 -17.56 13.11
CA GLY A 90 11.03 -16.99 12.03
C GLY A 90 10.24 -15.75 12.46
N THR A 91 9.97 -15.57 13.76
CA THR A 91 9.32 -14.37 14.28
C THR A 91 10.17 -13.11 14.16
N GLU A 92 11.49 -13.18 14.41
CA GLU A 92 12.39 -12.03 14.23
C GLU A 92 12.67 -11.78 12.75
N GLU A 93 12.81 -12.82 11.92
CA GLU A 93 12.94 -12.67 10.46
C GLU A 93 11.68 -12.01 9.85
N ILE A 94 10.47 -12.42 10.28
CA ILE A 94 9.21 -11.80 9.86
C ILE A 94 9.14 -10.33 10.31
N LYS A 95 9.62 -10.01 11.52
CA LYS A 95 9.66 -8.65 12.05
C LYS A 95 10.65 -7.78 11.29
N GLU A 96 11.84 -8.29 10.96
CA GLU A 96 12.83 -7.61 10.14
C GLU A 96 12.31 -7.37 8.72
N LEU A 97 11.76 -8.39 8.07
CA LEU A 97 11.17 -8.29 6.75
C LEU A 97 10.07 -7.21 6.73
N ARG A 98 9.21 -7.19 7.75
CA ARG A 98 8.17 -6.17 7.89
C ARG A 98 8.76 -4.77 8.05
N ASN A 99 9.79 -4.61 8.88
CA ASN A 99 10.45 -3.32 9.07
C ASN A 99 11.10 -2.83 7.78
N THR A 100 11.74 -3.72 7.03
CA THR A 100 12.29 -3.43 5.71
C THR A 100 11.18 -3.02 4.73
N LEU A 101 10.09 -3.77 4.65
CA LEU A 101 8.95 -3.41 3.82
C LEU A 101 8.35 -2.04 4.19
N LYS A 102 8.24 -1.73 5.50
CA LYS A 102 7.80 -0.41 5.98
C LYS A 102 8.74 0.70 5.50
N ARG A 103 10.05 0.51 5.61
CA ARG A 103 11.04 1.50 5.15
C ARG A 103 10.98 1.70 3.63
N GLU A 104 10.95 0.63 2.86
CA GLU A 104 10.87 0.67 1.40
C GLU A 104 9.57 1.36 0.92
N THR A 105 8.43 0.96 1.49
CA THR A 105 7.12 1.55 1.15
C THR A 105 7.09 3.03 1.49
N ARG A 106 7.64 3.44 2.65
CA ARG A 106 7.75 4.84 3.05
C ARG A 106 8.63 5.65 2.10
N SER A 107 9.84 5.13 1.80
CA SER A 107 10.80 5.79 0.91
C SER A 107 10.20 5.99 -0.48
N TRP A 108 9.55 4.97 -1.03
CA TRP A 108 8.83 5.04 -2.29
C TRP A 108 7.71 6.08 -2.24
N PHE A 109 6.87 6.06 -1.21
CA PHE A 109 5.71 6.94 -1.14
C PHE A 109 6.10 8.41 -1.02
N LEU A 110 7.17 8.74 -0.29
CA LEU A 110 7.65 10.13 -0.20
C LEU A 110 8.04 10.68 -1.58
N LYS A 111 8.74 9.88 -2.39
CA LYS A 111 9.11 10.25 -3.76
C LYS A 111 7.88 10.37 -4.66
N PHE A 112 7.02 9.35 -4.63
CA PHE A 112 5.78 9.35 -5.40
C PHE A 112 4.89 10.54 -5.07
N LEU A 113 4.72 10.87 -3.79
CA LEU A 113 3.90 11.99 -3.33
C LEU A 113 4.48 13.31 -3.80
N GLU A 114 5.81 13.45 -3.81
CA GLU A 114 6.47 14.63 -4.37
C GLU A 114 6.10 14.83 -5.85
N ASP A 115 6.29 13.79 -6.67
CA ASP A 115 5.99 13.83 -8.10
C ASP A 115 4.49 14.07 -8.36
N ALA A 116 3.63 13.49 -7.53
CA ALA A 116 2.18 13.62 -7.62
C ALA A 116 1.71 15.04 -7.27
N LEU A 117 2.33 15.68 -6.27
CA LEU A 117 2.08 17.07 -5.92
C LEU A 117 2.56 18.00 -7.03
N ASP A 118 3.68 17.70 -7.69
CA ASP A 118 4.21 18.53 -8.76
C ASP A 118 3.39 18.42 -10.07
N THR A 119 2.72 17.29 -10.33
CA THR A 119 2.13 17.00 -11.65
C THR A 119 0.67 16.57 -11.68
N GLY A 120 0.20 15.81 -10.69
CA GLY A 120 -1.10 15.12 -10.75
C GLY A 120 -2.24 15.83 -10.05
N LEU A 121 -1.97 16.48 -8.93
CA LEU A 121 -3.02 17.06 -8.09
C LEU A 121 -3.53 18.41 -8.64
N HIS A 122 -2.67 19.16 -9.34
CA HIS A 122 -3.02 20.41 -10.02
C HIS A 122 -4.00 20.23 -11.20
N ALA A 123 -3.95 19.09 -11.89
CA ALA A 123 -4.72 18.86 -13.12
C ALA A 123 -6.24 18.75 -12.91
N SER A 124 -6.68 18.66 -11.65
CA SER A 124 -8.10 18.48 -11.30
C SER A 124 -8.80 19.76 -10.89
N VAL A 125 -8.07 20.88 -10.80
CA VAL A 125 -8.68 22.19 -10.64
C VAL A 125 -9.32 22.56 -11.98
N PRO A 126 -10.64 22.78 -12.05
CA PRO A 126 -11.29 23.15 -13.29
C PRO A 126 -10.82 24.54 -13.71
N GLU A 127 -9.80 24.61 -14.57
CA GLU A 127 -9.48 25.84 -15.26
C GLU A 127 -10.69 26.23 -16.10
N LYS A 128 -11.17 27.45 -15.87
CA LYS A 128 -12.32 28.06 -16.56
C LYS A 128 -11.94 28.34 -18.03
N LYS A 129 -11.68 27.32 -18.83
CA LYS A 129 -11.48 27.46 -20.28
C LYS A 129 -12.83 27.28 -20.97
N GLY A 130 -13.21 28.31 -21.72
CA GLY A 130 -14.56 28.58 -22.20
C GLY A 130 -15.31 27.37 -22.76
N LYS A 131 -16.51 27.16 -22.20
CA LYS A 131 -17.76 26.86 -22.91
C LYS A 131 -17.60 26.09 -24.23
N THR A 132 -17.30 24.80 -24.15
CA THR A 132 -17.68 23.86 -25.22
C THR A 132 -18.82 23.01 -24.69
N LYS A 133 -20.01 23.23 -25.24
CA LYS A 133 -21.23 22.50 -24.89
C LYS A 133 -21.06 21.04 -25.32
N GLY A 134 -21.35 20.11 -24.42
CA GLY A 134 -21.71 18.73 -24.80
C GLY A 134 -20.78 17.63 -24.31
N ALA A 135 -20.72 17.41 -22.99
CA ALA A 135 -20.62 16.09 -22.39
C ALA A 135 -20.86 16.25 -20.89
N ARG A 136 -21.93 15.62 -20.36
CA ARG A 136 -22.12 15.51 -18.91
C ARG A 136 -21.06 14.54 -18.39
N VAL A 137 -19.87 15.04 -18.09
CA VAL A 137 -18.92 14.31 -17.24
C VAL A 137 -19.44 14.48 -15.82
N ALA A 138 -19.84 13.36 -15.22
CA ALA A 138 -20.44 13.33 -13.90
C ALA A 138 -19.50 13.94 -12.85
N GLU A 139 -20.07 14.84 -12.03
CA GLU A 139 -19.66 15.14 -10.65
C GLU A 139 -18.20 15.59 -10.42
N PRO A 140 -17.86 16.86 -10.72
CA PRO A 140 -16.60 17.46 -10.26
C PRO A 140 -16.52 17.58 -8.72
N ASP A 141 -17.65 17.63 -8.00
CA ASP A 141 -17.65 17.89 -6.55
C ASP A 141 -17.12 16.67 -5.77
N ASN A 142 -17.48 15.46 -6.19
CA ASN A 142 -16.95 14.21 -5.60
C ASN A 142 -15.43 14.06 -5.79
N HIS A 143 -14.90 14.46 -6.95
CA HIS A 143 -13.46 14.37 -7.23
C HIS A 143 -12.64 15.36 -6.39
N ILE A 144 -13.14 16.60 -6.22
CA ILE A 144 -12.50 17.61 -5.37
C ILE A 144 -12.51 17.15 -3.91
N ALA A 145 -13.65 16.68 -3.41
CA ALA A 145 -13.76 16.17 -2.04
C ALA A 145 -12.82 14.99 -1.78
N GLU A 146 -12.73 14.05 -2.74
CA GLU A 146 -11.79 12.93 -2.67
C GLU A 146 -10.34 13.42 -2.64
N THR A 147 -9.98 14.35 -3.51
CA THR A 147 -8.61 14.89 -3.58
C THR A 147 -8.22 15.60 -2.28
N LEU A 148 -9.12 16.43 -1.73
CA LEU A 148 -8.89 17.11 -0.45
C LEU A 148 -8.77 16.12 0.71
N SER A 149 -9.59 15.06 0.71
CA SER A 149 -9.50 13.97 1.70
C SER A 149 -8.14 13.27 1.65
N GLN A 150 -7.65 12.96 0.44
CA GLN A 150 -6.35 12.32 0.27
C GLN A 150 -5.18 13.24 0.64
N LEU A 151 -5.26 14.53 0.32
CA LEU A 151 -4.26 15.53 0.74
C LEU A 151 -4.20 15.63 2.28
N LYS A 152 -5.37 15.65 2.94
CA LYS A 152 -5.45 15.62 4.40
C LYS A 152 -4.80 14.34 4.96
N GLN A 153 -5.14 13.19 4.40
CA GLN A 153 -4.59 11.91 4.85
C GLN A 153 -3.07 11.83 4.66
N ALA A 154 -2.55 12.36 3.56
CA ALA A 154 -1.11 12.47 3.31
C ALA A 154 -0.43 13.39 4.33
N ASN A 155 -1.02 14.55 4.63
CA ASN A 155 -0.49 15.46 5.64
C ASN A 155 -0.45 14.83 7.05
N GLU A 156 -1.51 14.13 7.46
CA GLU A 156 -1.55 13.40 8.74
C GLU A 156 -0.53 12.28 8.78
N TRP A 157 -0.34 11.56 7.67
CA TRP A 157 0.68 10.52 7.57
C TRP A 157 2.10 11.09 7.67
N LEU A 158 2.38 12.22 7.02
CA LEU A 158 3.67 12.92 7.13
C LEU A 158 3.97 13.35 8.57
N GLU A 159 2.95 13.80 9.33
CA GLU A 159 3.08 14.08 10.76
C GLU A 159 3.40 12.82 11.57
N LYS A 160 2.73 11.70 11.30
CA LYS A 160 3.05 10.41 11.96
C LYS A 160 4.48 9.97 11.70
N VAL A 161 4.94 10.08 10.44
CA VAL A 161 6.30 9.71 10.06
C VAL A 161 7.34 10.61 10.74
N LYS A 162 7.07 11.92 10.83
CA LYS A 162 7.93 12.88 11.53
C LYS A 162 8.08 12.55 13.02
N ASN A 163 6.98 12.12 13.66
CA ASN A 163 6.94 11.84 15.08
C ASN A 163 7.41 10.41 15.43
N ASP A 164 7.68 9.56 14.44
CA ASP A 164 8.20 8.22 14.67
C ASP A 164 9.62 8.28 15.25
N LYS A 165 9.88 7.56 16.35
CA LYS A 165 11.15 7.61 17.12
C LYS A 165 12.38 7.19 16.31
N LEU A 166 12.18 6.63 15.13
CA LEU A 166 13.21 6.24 14.16
C LEU A 166 13.69 7.39 13.26
N SER A 167 13.06 8.56 13.33
CA SER A 167 13.35 9.70 12.46
C SER A 167 14.31 10.71 13.12
N SER A 168 15.53 10.29 13.43
CA SER A 168 16.63 11.25 13.72
C SER A 168 17.33 11.75 12.44
N ASP A 169 16.80 11.38 11.28
CA ASP A 169 17.35 11.75 9.97
C ASP A 169 16.88 13.15 9.59
N ASN A 170 17.79 14.13 9.67
CA ASN A 170 17.52 15.50 9.28
C ASN A 170 17.07 15.60 7.81
N SER A 171 17.57 14.74 6.91
CA SER A 171 17.18 14.75 5.50
C SER A 171 15.73 14.32 5.32
N LEU A 172 15.28 13.32 6.08
CA LEU A 172 13.87 12.91 6.09
C LEU A 172 12.98 14.05 6.59
N LEU A 173 13.39 14.76 7.64
CA LEU A 173 12.63 15.86 8.22
C LEU A 173 12.47 17.02 7.22
N GLU A 174 13.55 17.44 6.57
CA GLU A 174 13.53 18.45 5.52
C GLU A 174 12.62 18.04 4.36
N ASN A 175 12.68 16.77 3.95
CA ASN A 175 11.81 16.25 2.89
C ASN A 175 10.33 16.30 3.29
N ILE A 176 10.01 15.90 4.53
CA ILE A 176 8.64 15.98 5.08
C ILE A 176 8.14 17.43 5.09
N GLU A 177 8.94 18.38 5.57
CA GLU A 177 8.57 19.79 5.60
C GLU A 177 8.32 20.35 4.20
N ARG A 178 9.18 20.00 3.24
CA ARG A 178 9.02 20.36 1.83
C ARG A 178 7.72 19.81 1.24
N LEU A 179 7.40 18.55 1.49
CA LEU A 179 6.15 17.93 1.04
C LEU A 179 4.93 18.59 1.67
N LYS A 180 4.97 18.94 2.95
CA LYS A 180 3.86 19.65 3.62
C LYS A 180 3.63 21.02 3.00
N LYS A 181 4.70 21.77 2.70
CA LYS A 181 4.60 23.04 1.97
C LYS A 181 3.92 22.85 0.61
N LYS A 182 4.31 21.83 -0.17
CA LYS A 182 3.67 21.50 -1.45
C LYS A 182 2.17 21.16 -1.29
N ILE A 183 1.79 20.41 -0.26
CA ILE A 183 0.38 20.14 0.06
C ILE A 183 -0.36 21.45 0.32
N TYR A 184 0.18 22.35 1.15
CA TYR A 184 -0.47 23.65 1.42
C TYR A 184 -0.59 24.52 0.17
N SER A 185 0.43 24.54 -0.69
CA SER A 185 0.37 25.21 -1.99
C SER A 185 -0.74 24.64 -2.88
N CYS A 186 -0.89 23.31 -2.92
CA CYS A 186 -1.97 22.65 -3.65
C CYS A 186 -3.35 23.05 -3.09
N LEU A 187 -3.52 23.06 -1.77
CA LEU A 187 -4.77 23.46 -1.11
C LEU A 187 -5.15 24.92 -1.41
N LEU A 188 -4.18 25.84 -1.44
CA LEU A 188 -4.43 27.24 -1.79
C LEU A 188 -5.01 27.39 -3.19
N LEU A 189 -4.54 26.60 -4.17
CA LEU A 189 -5.11 26.63 -5.52
C LEU A 189 -6.59 26.23 -5.56
N TYR A 190 -7.01 25.26 -4.73
CA TYR A 190 -8.43 24.92 -4.61
C TYR A 190 -9.24 26.04 -3.98
N VAL A 191 -8.69 26.73 -2.98
CA VAL A 191 -9.35 27.88 -2.34
C VAL A 191 -9.48 29.04 -3.32
N ASP A 192 -8.42 29.37 -4.07
CA ASP A 192 -8.44 30.42 -5.09
C ASP A 192 -9.45 30.11 -6.21
N SER A 193 -9.57 28.83 -6.57
CA SER A 193 -10.56 28.37 -7.56
C SER A 193 -11.98 28.46 -7.05
N ALA A 194 -12.22 28.11 -5.78
CA ALA A 194 -13.51 28.28 -5.13
C ALA A 194 -13.88 29.76 -5.00
N ALA A 195 -12.94 30.62 -4.57
CA ALA A 195 -13.14 32.06 -4.49
C ALA A 195 -13.47 32.66 -5.87
N SER A 196 -12.74 32.25 -6.91
CA SER A 196 -12.98 32.67 -8.30
C SER A 196 -14.33 32.18 -8.86
N ALA A 197 -14.82 31.04 -8.40
CA ALA A 197 -16.12 30.51 -8.81
C ALA A 197 -17.30 31.25 -8.16
N ILE A 198 -17.12 31.72 -6.92
CA ILE A 198 -18.15 32.41 -6.14
C ILE A 198 -18.21 33.92 -6.46
N GLY A 199 -17.14 34.51 -7.00
CA GLY A 199 -17.15 35.85 -7.60
C GLY A 199 -17.37 36.97 -6.58
N VAL A 200 -16.42 37.13 -5.66
CA VAL A 200 -16.23 38.36 -4.87
C VAL A 200 -15.31 39.33 -5.59
#